data_AF-A0A7S4SWL2-F1
#
_entry.id   AF-A0A7S4SWL2-F1
#
_cell.length_a   1.000
_cell.length_b   1.000
_cell.length_c   1.000
_cell.angle_alpha   90.00
_cell.angle_beta   90.00
_cell.angle_gamma   90.00
#
_symmetry.space_group_name_H-M   'P 1'
#
loop_
_entity.id
_entity.type
_entity.pdbx_description
1 polymer ?
#
loop_
_entity_poly.entity_id
_entity_poly.type
_entity_poly.pdbx_seq_one_letter_code
_entity_poly.pdbx_strand_id
1 'polypeptide(L)'
;ADGSYFDEDISWGPVLAQVPGYALLTPNSLDMTLASSSNAYDRIIAGSNLSADPAAVFVIEQHIDLAQVFSQGCADGYISASVCGASTTSWVDVAEELSDHYPVELCMHLNGTVTRLSGPPTIALSTAPFGSPGDCAVVGVHADTPDDFGVVLLAGIAPGERLFVTDRGVLQDGSLRGSEEGVRSFSPTAAIPAGAVLRLANFTSVEEGSFRLLASGDQVILFVGSVAAPHYVCALTSAGPWQADATRSTDSAIPTGLTEGVNALALAHVDNAA
;
A
#
# COMPACT_ATOMS: atom_id res chain seq x y z
N ALA A 1 -13.73 -21.27 9.98
CA ALA A 1 -14.26 -22.39 9.16
C ALA A 1 -13.11 -23.31 8.76
N ASP A 2 -13.34 -24.59 8.44
CA ASP A 2 -12.27 -25.58 8.18
C ASP A 2 -11.76 -25.60 6.71
N GLY A 3 -12.17 -24.62 5.90
CA GLY A 3 -11.76 -24.49 4.49
C GLY A 3 -12.37 -25.55 3.55
N SER A 4 -13.17 -26.48 4.05
CA SER A 4 -13.71 -27.59 3.23
C SER A 4 -14.82 -27.19 2.25
N TYR A 5 -15.30 -25.94 2.33
CA TYR A 5 -16.42 -25.45 1.53
C TYR A 5 -16.03 -24.99 0.12
N PHE A 6 -14.74 -24.79 -0.16
CA PHE A 6 -14.24 -24.32 -1.44
C PHE A 6 -12.91 -25.00 -1.80
N ASP A 7 -12.90 -25.79 -2.87
CA ASP A 7 -11.70 -26.46 -3.37
C ASP A 7 -11.06 -25.60 -4.47
N GLU A 8 -9.90 -25.03 -4.17
CA GLU A 8 -9.19 -24.08 -5.04
C GLU A 8 -8.87 -24.66 -6.42
N ASP A 9 -8.66 -25.96 -6.56
CA ASP A 9 -8.23 -26.56 -7.83
C ASP A 9 -9.40 -26.80 -8.79
N ILE A 10 -10.63 -26.87 -8.28
CA ILE A 10 -11.82 -27.22 -9.08
C ILE A 10 -12.93 -26.17 -9.05
N SER A 11 -12.98 -25.33 -8.02
CA SER A 11 -14.12 -24.43 -7.78
C SER A 11 -14.03 -23.13 -8.59
N TRP A 12 -12.83 -22.68 -8.99
CA TRP A 12 -12.64 -21.45 -9.77
C TRP A 12 -13.15 -21.51 -11.20
N GLY A 13 -13.05 -22.68 -11.86
CA GLY A 13 -13.50 -22.82 -13.25
C GLY A 13 -14.97 -22.43 -13.45
N PRO A 14 -15.91 -22.99 -12.68
CA PRO A 14 -17.32 -22.61 -12.71
C PRO A 14 -17.60 -21.16 -12.31
N VAL A 15 -16.81 -20.56 -11.42
CA VAL A 15 -16.94 -19.15 -11.01
C VAL A 15 -16.53 -18.23 -12.16
N LEU A 16 -15.33 -18.43 -12.73
CA LEU A 16 -14.81 -17.61 -13.83
C LEU A 16 -15.67 -17.73 -15.11
N ALA A 17 -16.34 -18.87 -15.32
CA ALA A 17 -17.29 -19.05 -16.41
C ALA A 17 -18.52 -18.12 -16.32
N GLN A 18 -18.87 -17.65 -15.12
CA GLN A 18 -19.97 -16.71 -14.88
C GLN A 18 -19.57 -15.24 -15.09
N VAL A 19 -18.26 -14.94 -15.09
CA VAL A 19 -17.69 -13.59 -15.25
C VAL A 19 -16.72 -13.53 -16.45
N PRO A 20 -17.21 -13.73 -17.69
CA PRO A 20 -16.36 -13.77 -18.87
C PRO A 20 -15.59 -12.45 -19.06
N GLY A 21 -14.28 -12.56 -19.28
CA GLY A 21 -13.37 -11.41 -19.44
C GLY A 21 -12.57 -11.05 -18.18
N TYR A 22 -12.85 -11.70 -17.05
CA TYR A 22 -12.02 -11.64 -15.84
C TYR A 22 -10.98 -12.75 -15.83
N ALA A 23 -9.78 -12.44 -15.32
CA ALA A 23 -8.69 -13.37 -15.13
C ALA A 23 -8.29 -13.42 -13.65
N LEU A 24 -7.99 -14.62 -13.15
CA LEU A 24 -7.42 -14.81 -11.83
C LEU A 24 -5.95 -14.39 -11.84
N LEU A 25 -5.60 -13.36 -11.08
CA LEU A 25 -4.24 -12.83 -10.97
C LEU A 25 -3.42 -13.54 -9.88
N THR A 26 -4.09 -14.04 -8.85
CA THR A 26 -3.49 -14.82 -7.76
C THR A 26 -3.57 -16.31 -8.07
N PRO A 27 -2.46 -17.00 -8.37
CA PRO A 27 -2.50 -18.43 -8.68
C PRO A 27 -2.83 -19.27 -7.44
N ASN A 28 -3.29 -20.49 -7.66
CA ASN A 28 -3.56 -21.45 -6.57
C ASN A 28 -2.33 -21.77 -5.71
N SER A 29 -1.13 -21.59 -6.26
CA SER A 29 0.14 -21.83 -5.58
C SER A 29 0.58 -20.70 -4.63
N LEU A 30 -0.15 -19.58 -4.58
CA LEU A 30 0.20 -18.44 -3.76
C LEU A 30 -0.31 -18.65 -2.33
N ASP A 31 0.60 -18.82 -1.36
CA ASP A 31 0.23 -18.91 0.05
C ASP A 31 -0.01 -17.50 0.61
N MET A 32 -1.24 -17.22 1.03
CA MET A 32 -1.64 -15.94 1.62
C MET A 32 -2.08 -16.10 3.07
N THR A 33 -1.76 -17.23 3.70
CA THR A 33 -2.10 -17.46 5.10
C THR A 33 -1.00 -16.99 6.06
N LEU A 34 -1.42 -16.36 7.17
CA LEU A 34 -0.56 -16.15 8.34
C LEU A 34 -0.54 -17.38 9.27
N ALA A 35 -1.42 -18.35 9.05
CA ALA A 35 -1.54 -19.58 9.86
C ALA A 35 -0.67 -20.73 9.32
N SER A 36 -0.52 -21.81 10.09
CA SER A 36 0.31 -22.98 9.74
C SER A 36 -0.22 -23.82 8.57
N SER A 37 -1.30 -23.41 7.91
CA SER A 37 -1.95 -24.12 6.83
C SER A 37 -1.81 -23.35 5.52
N SER A 38 -0.95 -23.84 4.62
CA SER A 38 -0.75 -23.23 3.30
C SER A 38 -2.03 -23.25 2.49
N ASN A 39 -2.65 -22.09 2.32
CA ASN A 39 -3.86 -21.91 1.52
C ASN A 39 -3.82 -20.55 0.84
N ALA A 40 -4.66 -20.41 -0.17
CA ALA A 40 -4.63 -19.28 -1.05
C ALA A 40 -6.01 -18.59 -1.02
N TYR A 41 -6.47 -18.25 0.20
CA TYR A 41 -7.84 -17.76 0.42
C TYR A 41 -8.12 -16.40 -0.22
N ASP A 42 -7.13 -15.50 -0.21
CA ASP A 42 -7.28 -14.18 -0.80
C ASP A 42 -7.11 -14.24 -2.32
N ARG A 43 -8.01 -13.60 -3.06
CA ARG A 43 -8.03 -13.73 -4.52
C ARG A 43 -8.20 -12.39 -5.19
N ILE A 44 -7.36 -12.16 -6.20
CA ILE A 44 -7.50 -11.00 -7.06
C ILE A 44 -7.93 -11.52 -8.44
N ILE A 45 -9.12 -11.12 -8.87
CA ILE A 45 -9.59 -11.27 -10.25
C ILE A 45 -9.64 -9.90 -10.93
N ALA A 46 -9.17 -9.80 -12.17
CA ALA A 46 -9.15 -8.53 -12.90
C ALA A 46 -9.81 -8.67 -14.27
N GLY A 47 -10.65 -7.70 -14.61
CA GLY A 47 -11.26 -7.59 -15.93
C GLY A 47 -10.25 -7.10 -16.97
N SER A 48 -10.06 -7.88 -18.04
CA SER A 48 -9.15 -7.58 -19.15
C SER A 48 -9.60 -6.42 -20.06
N ASN A 49 -10.85 -5.95 -19.92
CA ASN A 49 -11.47 -4.94 -20.76
C ASN A 49 -11.81 -3.63 -20.02
N LEU A 50 -11.34 -3.45 -18.79
CA LEU A 50 -11.57 -2.23 -18.03
C LEU A 50 -10.55 -1.17 -18.46
N SER A 51 -11.01 0.07 -18.72
CA SER A 51 -10.07 1.18 -18.87
C SER A 51 -9.40 1.42 -17.53
N ALA A 52 -8.07 1.37 -17.49
CA ALA A 52 -7.32 1.72 -16.29
C ALA A 52 -7.56 3.20 -15.98
N ASP A 53 -8.20 3.47 -14.86
CA ASP A 53 -8.21 4.79 -14.25
C ASP A 53 -6.81 5.10 -13.66
N PRO A 54 -6.50 6.37 -13.37
CA PRO A 54 -5.29 6.72 -12.62
C PRO A 54 -5.23 5.92 -11.31
N ALA A 55 -4.04 5.49 -10.93
CA ALA A 55 -3.85 4.76 -9.70
C ALA A 55 -4.32 5.62 -8.51
N ALA A 56 -5.17 5.06 -7.65
CA ALA A 56 -5.71 5.71 -6.47
C ALA A 56 -5.55 4.78 -5.26
N VAL A 57 -5.31 5.35 -4.09
CA VAL A 57 -5.33 4.61 -2.83
C VAL A 57 -6.79 4.41 -2.44
N PHE A 58 -7.18 3.16 -2.20
CA PHE A 58 -8.52 2.79 -1.81
C PHE A 58 -8.48 2.10 -0.46
N VAL A 59 -9.05 2.76 0.54
CA VAL A 59 -9.09 2.28 1.93
C VAL A 59 -10.47 1.70 2.19
N ILE A 60 -10.55 0.39 2.43
CA ILE A 60 -11.80 -0.40 2.44
C ILE A 60 -12.83 0.21 3.39
N GLU A 61 -12.45 0.50 4.63
CA GLU A 61 -13.33 1.02 5.68
C GLU A 61 -13.77 2.47 5.45
N GLN A 62 -13.14 3.17 4.50
CA GLN A 62 -13.48 4.55 4.16
C GLN A 62 -14.26 4.67 2.84
N HIS A 63 -14.07 3.73 1.93
CA HIS A 63 -14.55 3.83 0.56
C HIS A 63 -15.58 2.76 0.17
N ILE A 64 -15.84 1.78 1.04
CA ILE A 64 -16.86 0.75 0.84
C ILE A 64 -17.92 0.84 1.93
N ASP A 65 -19.18 0.71 1.53
CA ASP A 65 -20.25 0.48 2.48
C ASP A 65 -20.19 -0.97 3.02
N LEU A 66 -19.62 -1.11 4.21
CA LEU A 66 -19.50 -2.39 4.91
C LEU A 66 -20.76 -2.74 5.74
N ALA A 67 -21.86 -2.01 5.64
CA ALA A 67 -23.02 -2.24 6.50
C ALA A 67 -23.67 -3.62 6.30
N GLN A 68 -23.73 -4.12 5.06
CA GLN A 68 -24.27 -5.45 4.78
C GLN A 68 -23.36 -6.55 5.30
N VAL A 69 -22.05 -6.37 5.10
CA VAL A 69 -21.01 -7.23 5.65
C VAL A 69 -21.16 -7.33 7.16
N PHE A 70 -21.28 -6.19 7.85
CA PHE A 70 -21.42 -6.14 9.30
C PHE A 70 -22.67 -6.87 9.78
N SER A 71 -23.82 -6.58 9.15
CA SER A 71 -25.11 -7.22 9.43
C SER A 71 -25.03 -8.74 9.33
N GLN A 72 -24.55 -9.24 8.19
CA GLN A 72 -24.46 -10.67 7.93
C GLN A 72 -23.41 -11.32 8.84
N GLY A 73 -22.31 -10.63 9.12
CA GLY A 73 -21.24 -11.11 9.98
C GLY A 73 -21.60 -11.32 11.43
N CYS A 74 -22.39 -10.40 11.96
CA CYS A 74 -22.95 -10.58 13.28
C CYS A 74 -24.02 -11.68 13.33
N ALA A 75 -24.79 -11.87 12.25
CA ALA A 75 -25.82 -12.91 12.19
C ALA A 75 -25.23 -14.32 12.08
N ASP A 76 -24.20 -14.48 11.26
CA ASP A 76 -23.54 -15.76 11.00
C ASP A 76 -22.43 -16.07 12.02
N GLY A 77 -22.11 -15.10 12.88
CA GLY A 77 -21.14 -15.23 13.97
C GLY A 77 -19.68 -15.21 13.53
N TYR A 78 -19.37 -14.61 12.39
CA TYR A 78 -18.00 -14.45 11.91
C TYR A 78 -17.37 -13.10 12.30
N ILE A 79 -18.16 -12.07 12.59
CA ILE A 79 -17.64 -10.88 13.27
C ILE A 79 -17.72 -11.11 14.78
N SER A 80 -16.63 -10.82 15.49
CA SER A 80 -16.56 -11.03 16.94
C SER A 80 -17.70 -10.33 17.70
N ALA A 81 -18.20 -10.98 18.76
CA ALA A 81 -19.28 -10.44 19.58
C ALA A 81 -18.92 -9.09 20.23
N SER A 82 -17.63 -8.82 20.44
CA SER A 82 -17.10 -7.53 20.87
C SER A 82 -17.36 -6.43 19.84
N VAL A 83 -17.13 -6.71 18.56
CA VAL A 83 -17.36 -5.74 17.46
C VAL A 83 -18.85 -5.58 17.21
N CYS A 84 -19.62 -6.68 17.17
CA CYS A 84 -21.08 -6.65 17.01
C CYS A 84 -21.83 -5.96 18.17
N GLY A 85 -21.29 -6.07 19.39
CA GLY A 85 -21.88 -5.52 20.61
C GLY A 85 -21.39 -4.11 20.98
N ALA A 86 -20.51 -3.51 20.18
CA ALA A 86 -19.96 -2.19 20.46
C ALA A 86 -21.05 -1.10 20.39
N SER A 87 -20.95 -0.08 21.26
CA SER A 87 -21.88 1.05 21.26
C SER A 87 -21.77 1.94 20.02
N THR A 88 -20.63 1.85 19.33
CA THR A 88 -20.33 2.53 18.06
C THR A 88 -19.58 1.55 17.18
N THR A 89 -20.03 1.39 15.94
CA THR A 89 -19.36 0.53 14.96
C THR A 89 -18.02 1.16 14.55
N SER A 90 -16.93 0.42 14.74
CA SER A 90 -15.62 0.74 14.15
C SER A 90 -15.52 0.05 12.79
N TRP A 91 -15.50 0.82 11.71
CA TRP A 91 -15.38 0.23 10.36
C TRP A 91 -14.00 -0.38 10.11
N VAL A 92 -12.97 0.07 10.85
CA VAL A 92 -11.64 -0.56 10.86
C VAL A 92 -11.77 -1.98 11.42
N ASP A 93 -12.37 -2.14 12.60
CA ASP A 93 -12.53 -3.47 13.23
C ASP A 93 -13.40 -4.38 12.36
N VAL A 94 -14.44 -3.84 11.70
CA VAL A 94 -15.25 -4.60 10.74
C VAL A 94 -14.41 -5.02 9.53
N ALA A 95 -13.53 -4.16 9.02
CA ALA A 95 -12.65 -4.46 7.91
C ALA A 95 -11.52 -5.45 8.30
N GLU A 96 -11.05 -5.45 9.53
CA GLU A 96 -10.11 -6.46 10.04
C GLU A 96 -10.75 -7.86 10.04
N GLU A 97 -12.02 -7.96 10.45
CA GLU A 97 -12.80 -9.21 10.46
C GLU A 97 -13.26 -9.63 9.04
N LEU A 98 -12.98 -8.82 8.00
CA LEU A 98 -13.17 -9.24 6.61
C LEU A 98 -12.03 -10.10 6.09
N SER A 99 -10.83 -9.87 6.61
CA SER A 99 -9.62 -10.53 6.13
C SER A 99 -9.53 -12.00 6.58
N ASP A 100 -10.29 -12.40 7.61
CA ASP A 100 -10.00 -13.63 8.33
C ASP A 100 -11.03 -14.77 8.17
N HIS A 101 -12.25 -14.50 7.65
CA HIS A 101 -13.30 -15.53 7.71
C HIS A 101 -14.10 -15.89 6.45
N TYR A 102 -14.27 -15.07 5.40
CA TYR A 102 -14.96 -15.47 4.16
C TYR A 102 -14.58 -14.58 2.95
N PRO A 103 -14.69 -15.07 1.70
CA PRO A 103 -14.37 -14.28 0.51
C PRO A 103 -15.32 -13.07 0.41
N VAL A 104 -14.76 -11.88 0.60
CA VAL A 104 -15.44 -10.63 0.26
C VAL A 104 -15.24 -10.38 -1.22
N GLU A 105 -16.31 -10.48 -2.01
CA GLU A 105 -16.29 -10.04 -3.40
C GLU A 105 -16.31 -8.51 -3.44
N LEU A 106 -15.12 -7.94 -3.61
CA LEU A 106 -14.93 -6.50 -3.69
C LEU A 106 -14.99 -6.06 -5.15
N CYS A 107 -16.20 -5.78 -5.64
CA CYS A 107 -16.39 -5.23 -6.98
C CYS A 107 -16.03 -3.74 -7.01
N MET A 108 -14.77 -3.42 -7.31
CA MET A 108 -14.33 -2.04 -7.56
C MET A 108 -14.86 -1.55 -8.92
N HIS A 109 -16.13 -1.12 -8.95
CA HIS A 109 -16.68 -0.36 -10.06
C HIS A 109 -16.33 1.12 -9.87
N LEU A 110 -15.26 1.60 -10.51
CA LEU A 110 -14.84 3.00 -10.50
C LEU A 110 -15.77 3.95 -11.29
N ASN A 111 -17.01 3.56 -11.56
CA ASN A 111 -17.88 4.29 -12.48
C ASN A 111 -18.67 5.39 -11.76
N GLY A 112 -18.00 6.54 -11.60
CA GLY A 112 -18.56 7.71 -10.91
C GLY A 112 -18.53 9.04 -11.67
N THR A 113 -18.29 9.09 -12.99
CA THR A 113 -18.73 10.12 -13.98
C THR A 113 -17.97 9.98 -15.31
N VAL A 114 -18.44 9.12 -16.22
CA VAL A 114 -17.84 9.01 -17.57
C VAL A 114 -18.50 9.98 -18.53
N THR A 115 -17.82 11.09 -18.82
CA THR A 115 -17.96 11.73 -20.13
C THR A 115 -17.30 10.78 -21.13
N ARG A 116 -18.08 10.18 -22.04
CA ARG A 116 -17.55 9.26 -23.05
C ARG A 116 -16.51 9.98 -23.92
N LEU A 117 -15.23 9.70 -23.73
CA LEU A 117 -14.20 10.03 -24.70
C LEU A 117 -14.18 8.93 -25.78
N SER A 118 -14.40 9.34 -27.02
CA SER A 118 -14.40 8.46 -28.19
C SER A 118 -12.97 8.15 -28.64
N GLY A 119 -12.51 6.92 -28.40
CA GLY A 119 -11.26 6.39 -28.96
C GLY A 119 -10.59 5.37 -28.04
N PRO A 120 -9.69 4.51 -28.56
CA PRO A 120 -8.85 3.67 -27.69
C PRO A 120 -8.08 4.59 -26.73
N PRO A 121 -8.06 4.30 -25.41
CA PRO A 121 -7.31 5.12 -24.46
C PRO A 121 -5.84 5.07 -24.85
N THR A 122 -5.35 6.19 -25.36
CA THR A 122 -3.91 6.41 -25.39
C THR A 122 -3.59 6.74 -23.95
N ILE A 123 -2.87 5.87 -23.23
CA ILE A 123 -2.28 6.23 -21.93
C ILE A 123 -1.32 7.38 -22.25
N ALA A 124 -1.80 8.61 -22.16
CA ALA A 124 -0.94 9.77 -22.17
C ALA A 124 -0.16 9.68 -20.86
N LEU A 125 1.14 9.43 -20.94
CA LEU A 125 2.04 9.65 -19.82
C LEU A 125 1.73 11.04 -19.27
N SER A 126 1.35 11.11 -17.99
CA SER A 126 1.24 12.39 -17.31
C SER A 126 2.55 13.14 -17.53
N THR A 127 2.45 14.33 -18.11
CA THR A 127 3.61 15.23 -18.27
C THR A 127 3.81 16.10 -17.03
N ALA A 128 2.99 15.92 -15.98
CA ALA A 128 3.24 16.54 -14.70
C ALA A 128 4.48 15.87 -14.08
N PRO A 129 5.46 16.65 -13.60
CA PRO A 129 6.67 16.10 -13.01
C PRO A 129 6.31 15.31 -11.75
N PHE A 130 6.97 14.18 -11.54
CA PHE A 130 6.82 13.39 -10.32
C PHE A 130 7.27 14.22 -9.11
N GLY A 131 6.53 14.11 -8.00
CA GLY A 131 6.96 14.64 -6.73
C GLY A 131 5.87 15.32 -5.91
N SER A 132 4.62 15.26 -6.32
CA SER A 132 3.49 15.73 -5.52
C SER A 132 3.16 14.73 -4.40
N PRO A 133 2.70 15.17 -3.22
CA PRO A 133 2.20 14.27 -2.19
C PRO A 133 1.17 13.27 -2.75
N GLY A 134 1.42 11.97 -2.59
CA GLY A 134 0.59 10.89 -3.12
C GLY A 134 0.99 10.37 -4.51
N ASP A 135 2.08 10.85 -5.12
CA ASP A 135 2.59 10.27 -6.38
C ASP A 135 3.22 8.87 -6.17
N CYS A 136 3.34 8.40 -4.92
CA CYS A 136 3.73 7.03 -4.57
C CYS A 136 2.99 6.54 -3.32
N ALA A 137 3.09 5.24 -3.06
CA ALA A 137 2.75 4.65 -1.77
C ALA A 137 3.78 3.59 -1.40
N VAL A 138 4.26 3.59 -0.15
CA VAL A 138 5.05 2.49 0.39
C VAL A 138 4.07 1.36 0.74
N VAL A 139 4.26 0.21 0.11
CA VAL A 139 3.35 -0.95 0.18
C VAL A 139 4.00 -2.14 0.86
N GLY A 140 5.24 -2.01 1.33
CA GLY A 140 5.85 -3.05 2.14
C GLY A 140 7.17 -2.62 2.73
N VAL A 141 7.49 -3.20 3.87
CA VAL A 141 8.75 -3.04 4.61
C VAL A 141 9.24 -4.39 5.09
N HIS A 142 10.54 -4.61 4.99
CA HIS A 142 11.23 -5.80 5.44
C HIS A 142 12.46 -5.35 6.24
N ALA A 143 12.39 -5.42 7.57
CA ALA A 143 13.48 -4.99 8.44
C ALA A 143 14.41 -6.14 8.86
N ASP A 144 14.05 -7.38 8.54
CA ASP A 144 14.97 -8.51 8.58
C ASP A 144 16.06 -8.37 7.50
N THR A 145 17.29 -8.80 7.81
CA THR A 145 18.41 -8.68 6.87
C THR A 145 18.34 -9.77 5.77
N PRO A 146 18.46 -9.41 4.47
CA PRO A 146 18.71 -8.06 3.97
C PRO A 146 17.46 -7.18 3.96
N ASP A 147 17.58 -5.98 4.52
CA ASP A 147 16.48 -5.02 4.59
C ASP A 147 15.97 -4.65 3.19
N ASP A 148 14.67 -4.41 3.06
CA ASP A 148 14.06 -3.98 1.82
C ASP A 148 12.73 -3.25 2.06
N PHE A 149 12.20 -2.66 0.99
CA PHE A 149 10.86 -2.09 0.95
C PHE A 149 10.25 -2.24 -0.44
N GLY A 150 8.93 -2.08 -0.52
CA GLY A 150 8.21 -1.93 -1.77
C GLY A 150 7.57 -0.55 -1.85
N VAL A 151 7.78 0.17 -2.95
CA VAL A 151 7.05 1.40 -3.25
C VAL A 151 6.37 1.28 -4.61
N VAL A 152 5.06 1.49 -4.65
CA VAL A 152 4.32 1.59 -5.90
C VAL A 152 4.28 3.05 -6.35
N LEU A 153 4.56 3.29 -7.62
CA LEU A 153 4.43 4.61 -8.23
C LEU A 153 2.98 4.84 -8.66
N LEU A 154 2.36 5.93 -8.22
CA LEU A 154 1.01 6.35 -8.61
C LEU A 154 1.04 7.40 -9.72
N ALA A 155 2.19 8.07 -9.91
CA ALA A 155 2.54 8.87 -11.08
C ALA A 155 3.83 8.34 -11.74
N GLY A 156 4.01 8.63 -13.03
CA GLY A 156 5.22 8.24 -13.75
C GLY A 156 6.41 9.14 -13.41
N ILE A 157 7.62 8.60 -13.47
CA ILE A 157 8.90 9.32 -13.28
C ILE A 157 9.58 9.49 -14.64
N ALA A 158 9.97 10.72 -14.98
CA ALA A 158 10.68 11.01 -16.22
C ALA A 158 12.18 10.65 -16.13
N PRO A 159 12.85 10.38 -17.26
CA PRO A 159 14.30 10.14 -17.27
C PRO A 159 15.07 11.30 -16.64
N GLY A 160 16.01 11.00 -15.76
CA GLY A 160 16.87 11.99 -15.11
C GLY A 160 16.25 12.72 -13.92
N GLU A 161 14.96 12.52 -13.63
CA GLU A 161 14.41 12.89 -12.32
C GLU A 161 15.11 12.10 -11.21
N ARG A 162 15.07 12.62 -9.97
CA ARG A 162 15.75 12.01 -8.85
C ARG A 162 14.79 11.82 -7.70
N LEU A 163 14.62 10.56 -7.33
CA LEU A 163 13.83 10.12 -6.20
C LEU A 163 14.77 9.69 -5.08
N PHE A 164 14.49 10.15 -3.87
CA PHE A 164 15.25 9.80 -2.68
C PHE A 164 14.37 8.94 -1.77
N VAL A 165 15.04 8.05 -1.03
CA VAL A 165 14.44 7.30 0.07
C VAL A 165 15.34 7.44 1.30
N THR A 166 14.72 7.49 2.48
CA THR A 166 15.42 7.62 3.75
C THR A 166 14.74 6.83 4.85
N ASP A 167 15.56 6.29 5.74
CA ASP A 167 15.19 5.75 7.05
C ASP A 167 15.35 6.79 8.16
N ARG A 168 15.68 8.04 7.83
CA ARG A 168 15.68 9.16 8.78
C ARG A 168 14.27 9.63 9.12
N GLY A 169 14.04 9.86 10.40
CA GLY A 169 12.87 10.59 10.87
C GLY A 169 12.86 12.05 10.42
N VAL A 170 11.67 12.61 10.27
CA VAL A 170 11.44 14.03 9.96
C VAL A 170 11.23 14.80 11.27
N LEU A 171 11.97 15.89 11.44
CA LEU A 171 11.82 16.81 12.56
C LEU A 171 10.53 17.64 12.42
N GLN A 172 10.06 18.22 13.52
CA GLN A 172 8.85 19.04 13.53
C GLN A 172 8.92 20.23 12.55
N ASP A 173 10.11 20.73 12.23
CA ASP A 173 10.32 21.82 11.26
C ASP A 173 10.34 21.35 9.79
N GLY A 174 10.17 20.05 9.55
CA GLY A 174 10.15 19.42 8.24
C GLY A 174 11.52 19.00 7.70
N SER A 175 12.60 19.26 8.43
CA SER A 175 13.94 18.80 8.03
C SER A 175 14.20 17.34 8.44
N LEU A 176 15.14 16.68 7.77
CA LEU A 176 15.53 15.31 8.14
C LEU A 176 16.44 15.31 9.37
N ARG A 177 16.19 14.40 10.31
CA ARG A 177 16.97 14.25 11.55
C ARG A 177 18.40 13.77 11.28
N GLY A 178 19.40 14.40 11.89
CA GLY A 178 20.79 13.90 11.94
C GLY A 178 21.47 13.79 10.57
N SER A 179 22.52 12.97 10.45
CA SER A 179 23.12 12.58 9.15
C SER A 179 23.74 11.18 9.15
N GLU A 180 23.63 10.48 10.27
CA GLU A 180 24.21 9.16 10.51
C GLU A 180 23.38 8.03 9.87
N GLU A 181 22.08 8.27 9.69
CA GLU A 181 21.12 7.39 9.00
C GLU A 181 21.11 7.61 7.49
N GLY A 182 20.52 6.65 6.78
CA GLY A 182 20.66 6.49 5.34
C GLY A 182 19.77 7.40 4.51
N VAL A 183 20.39 8.03 3.53
CA VAL A 183 19.68 8.52 2.35
C VAL A 183 20.23 7.78 1.14
N ARG A 184 19.32 7.24 0.32
CA ARG A 184 19.61 6.64 -0.98
C ARG A 184 18.87 7.36 -2.09
N SER A 185 19.40 7.33 -3.30
CA SER A 185 18.71 7.90 -4.46
C SER A 185 18.67 7.00 -5.68
N PHE A 186 17.65 7.22 -6.49
CA PHE A 186 17.38 6.58 -7.77
C PHE A 186 17.17 7.66 -8.83
N SER A 187 17.87 7.52 -9.95
CA SER A 187 17.68 8.36 -11.15
C SER A 187 17.49 7.46 -12.37
N PRO A 188 16.26 7.30 -12.85
CA PRO A 188 16.01 6.42 -13.99
C PRO A 188 16.59 7.01 -15.28
N THR A 189 17.13 6.15 -16.14
CA THR A 189 17.64 6.53 -17.47
C THR A 189 16.55 6.48 -18.56
N ALA A 190 15.38 5.93 -18.23
CA ALA A 190 14.20 5.85 -19.08
C ALA A 190 12.95 6.16 -18.25
N ALA A 191 11.84 6.55 -18.89
CA ALA A 191 10.62 6.87 -18.16
C ALA A 191 10.10 5.62 -17.43
N ILE A 192 9.76 5.77 -16.15
CA ILE A 192 9.14 4.72 -15.34
C ILE A 192 7.65 5.03 -15.25
N PRO A 193 6.75 4.15 -15.73
CA PRO A 193 5.32 4.41 -15.68
C PRO A 193 4.77 4.27 -14.25
N ALA A 194 3.62 4.90 -13.99
CA ALA A 194 2.79 4.57 -12.84
C ALA A 194 2.44 3.06 -12.84
N GLY A 195 2.25 2.48 -11.66
CA GLY A 195 2.07 1.05 -11.43
C GLY A 195 3.38 0.28 -11.30
N ALA A 196 4.53 0.88 -11.61
CA ALA A 196 5.82 0.25 -11.35
C ALA A 196 6.08 0.16 -9.84
N VAL A 197 6.70 -0.94 -9.42
CA VAL A 197 7.16 -1.14 -8.05
C VAL A 197 8.66 -0.98 -8.00
N LEU A 198 9.15 -0.07 -7.16
CA LEU A 198 10.57 0.09 -6.85
C LEU A 198 10.87 -0.54 -5.48
N ARG A 199 12.11 -1.01 -5.32
CA ARG A 199 12.64 -1.63 -4.10
C ARG A 199 13.96 -0.96 -3.72
N LEU A 200 14.51 -1.25 -2.55
CA LEU A 200 15.80 -0.68 -2.11
C LEU A 200 16.91 -0.90 -3.15
N ALA A 201 16.88 -2.05 -3.84
CA ALA A 201 17.81 -2.38 -4.93
C ALA A 201 17.80 -1.37 -6.11
N ASN A 202 16.71 -0.61 -6.31
CA ASN A 202 16.67 0.46 -7.31
C ASN A 202 17.41 1.73 -6.85
N PHE A 203 17.53 1.96 -5.55
CA PHE A 203 18.14 3.15 -4.96
C PHE A 203 19.63 2.92 -4.69
N THR A 204 20.41 2.76 -5.75
CA THR A 204 21.81 2.34 -5.65
C THR A 204 22.78 3.45 -5.21
N SER A 205 22.39 4.73 -5.36
CA SER A 205 23.26 5.86 -5.01
C SER A 205 23.20 6.12 -3.51
N VAL A 206 24.35 6.13 -2.85
CA VAL A 206 24.50 6.51 -1.43
C VAL A 206 24.68 8.02 -1.36
N GLU A 207 23.70 8.72 -0.77
CA GLU A 207 23.80 10.17 -0.55
C GLU A 207 24.41 10.47 0.81
N GLU A 208 23.86 9.84 1.85
CA GLU A 208 24.29 9.99 3.24
C GLU A 208 24.10 8.67 3.99
N GLY A 209 24.90 8.45 5.03
CA GLY A 209 24.75 7.36 5.99
C GLY A 209 24.51 5.96 5.42
N SER A 210 23.92 5.11 6.26
CA SER A 210 23.52 3.74 5.89
C SER A 210 22.04 3.54 6.11
N PHE A 211 21.33 3.19 5.04
CA PHE A 211 19.91 2.85 5.13
C PHE A 211 19.79 1.50 5.82
N ARG A 212 19.09 1.46 6.96
CA ARG A 212 18.87 0.25 7.74
C ARG A 212 17.56 0.37 8.52
N LEU A 213 16.65 -0.56 8.29
CA LEU A 213 15.41 -0.63 9.04
C LEU A 213 15.63 -1.40 10.34
N LEU A 214 15.13 -0.83 11.44
CA LEU A 214 15.21 -1.48 12.74
C LEU A 214 14.03 -2.44 12.96
N ALA A 215 14.31 -3.64 13.47
CA ALA A 215 13.27 -4.61 13.86
C ALA A 215 12.32 -4.11 14.97
N SER A 216 12.71 -3.03 15.67
CA SER A 216 11.85 -2.31 16.61
C SER A 216 10.95 -1.26 15.94
N GLY A 217 10.81 -1.32 14.62
CA GLY A 217 10.11 -0.35 13.79
C GLY A 217 11.00 0.79 13.32
N ASP A 218 10.72 1.28 12.12
CA ASP A 218 11.42 2.38 11.47
C ASP A 218 10.50 3.09 10.47
N GLN A 219 11.01 4.12 9.80
CA GLN A 219 10.31 4.84 8.74
C GLN A 219 10.94 4.55 7.37
N VAL A 220 10.10 4.54 6.33
CA VAL A 220 10.52 4.61 4.93
C VAL A 220 9.84 5.83 4.33
N ILE A 221 10.65 6.84 4.00
CA ILE A 221 10.14 8.14 3.55
C ILE A 221 10.72 8.43 2.17
N LEU A 222 9.85 8.74 1.22
CA LEU A 222 10.22 9.13 -0.13
C LEU A 222 10.07 10.63 -0.33
N PHE A 223 11.07 11.24 -0.97
CA PHE A 223 11.09 12.66 -1.27
C PHE A 223 11.83 12.97 -2.57
N VAL A 224 11.53 14.13 -3.14
CA VAL A 224 12.28 14.74 -4.25
C VAL A 224 12.98 16.02 -3.76
N GLY A 225 13.69 16.71 -4.65
CA GLY A 225 14.45 17.91 -4.31
C GLY A 225 15.84 17.56 -3.82
N SER A 226 16.12 17.77 -2.53
CA SER A 226 17.44 17.50 -1.94
C SER A 226 17.34 17.17 -0.46
N VAL A 227 18.39 16.58 0.11
CA VAL A 227 18.45 16.28 1.56
C VAL A 227 18.27 17.54 2.42
N ALA A 228 18.80 18.68 1.98
CA ALA A 228 18.72 19.95 2.70
C ALA A 228 17.37 20.68 2.54
N ALA A 229 16.60 20.31 1.51
CA ALA A 229 15.29 20.88 1.21
C ALA A 229 14.40 19.78 0.60
N PRO A 230 13.96 18.82 1.43
CA PRO A 230 13.19 17.69 0.96
C PRO A 230 11.76 18.13 0.61
N HIS A 231 11.23 17.59 -0.49
CA HIS A 231 9.82 17.68 -0.82
C HIS A 231 9.22 16.27 -0.76
N TYR A 232 8.50 15.98 0.32
CA TYR A 232 8.00 14.65 0.64
C TYR A 232 6.86 14.23 -0.29
N VAL A 233 6.89 12.96 -0.69
CA VAL A 233 5.95 12.40 -1.68
C VAL A 233 5.05 11.36 -1.04
N CYS A 234 5.64 10.38 -0.34
CA CYS A 234 4.90 9.38 0.42
C CYS A 234 5.76 8.82 1.55
N ALA A 235 5.11 8.25 2.57
CA ALA A 235 5.81 7.72 3.73
C ALA A 235 5.07 6.54 4.38
N LEU A 236 5.83 5.67 5.03
CA LEU A 236 5.32 4.66 5.95
C LEU A 236 6.18 4.62 7.20
N THR A 237 5.57 4.41 8.37
CA THR A 237 6.27 4.02 9.59
C THR A 237 5.75 2.69 10.10
N SER A 238 6.66 1.81 10.49
CA SER A 238 6.38 0.54 11.17
C SER A 238 6.65 0.62 12.68
N ALA A 239 6.94 1.81 13.21
CA ALA A 239 7.24 2.04 14.63
C ALA A 239 6.00 2.36 15.48
N GLY A 240 4.79 2.33 14.90
CA GLY A 240 3.57 2.81 15.54
C GLY A 240 3.13 4.18 15.00
N PRO A 241 2.25 4.90 15.71
CA PRO A 241 1.75 6.22 15.29
C PRO A 241 2.89 7.22 15.04
N TRP A 242 2.71 8.13 14.07
CA TRP A 242 3.64 9.24 13.87
C TRP A 242 3.82 10.06 15.15
N GLN A 243 5.06 10.45 15.44
CA GLN A 243 5.38 11.26 16.61
C GLN A 243 5.23 12.75 16.30
N ALA A 244 5.36 13.61 17.32
CA ALA A 244 5.36 15.06 17.12
C ALA A 244 6.70 15.57 16.54
N ASP A 245 7.79 14.83 16.78
CA ASP A 245 9.14 15.17 16.38
C ASP A 245 10.02 13.91 16.32
N ALA A 246 11.07 13.93 15.49
CA ALA A 246 12.01 12.81 15.36
C ALA A 246 13.10 12.89 16.44
N THR A 247 12.84 12.34 17.61
CA THR A 247 13.80 12.38 18.75
C THR A 247 14.76 11.19 18.81
N ARG A 248 14.42 10.09 18.12
CA ARG A 248 15.19 8.84 18.05
C ARG A 248 15.25 8.34 16.61
N SER A 249 16.04 7.30 16.38
CA SER A 249 16.14 6.63 15.08
C SER A 249 14.83 6.01 14.60
N THR A 250 13.97 5.59 15.52
CA THR A 250 12.67 4.97 15.21
C THR A 250 11.51 5.97 15.23
N ASP A 251 11.79 7.26 15.40
CA ASP A 251 10.77 8.29 15.55
C ASP A 251 10.78 9.21 14.34
N SER A 252 9.59 9.58 13.86
CA SER A 252 9.40 10.58 12.84
C SER A 252 8.16 11.41 13.12
N ALA A 253 8.25 12.73 12.91
CA ALA A 253 7.05 13.51 12.64
C ALA A 253 6.42 13.05 11.33
N ILE A 254 5.13 13.33 11.15
CA ILE A 254 4.53 13.22 9.82
C ILE A 254 5.29 14.15 8.86
N PRO A 255 5.80 13.65 7.72
CA PRO A 255 6.56 14.50 6.80
C PRO A 255 5.72 15.68 6.31
N THR A 256 6.31 16.87 6.28
CA THR A 256 5.58 18.11 5.97
C THR A 256 4.90 18.02 4.60
N GLY A 257 3.60 18.32 4.55
CA GLY A 257 2.80 18.25 3.32
C GLY A 257 2.12 16.89 3.10
N LEU A 258 2.45 15.87 3.90
CA LEU A 258 1.73 14.60 3.92
C LEU A 258 0.58 14.61 4.93
N THR A 259 -0.37 13.70 4.75
CA THR A 259 -1.53 13.46 5.61
C THR A 259 -1.65 11.97 5.90
N GLU A 260 -1.77 11.64 7.19
CA GLU A 260 -1.91 10.26 7.66
C GLU A 260 -3.18 9.61 7.08
N GLY A 261 -3.05 8.37 6.63
CA GLY A 261 -4.12 7.61 5.97
C GLY A 261 -4.39 8.02 4.52
N VAL A 262 -3.64 8.99 3.97
CA VAL A 262 -3.78 9.43 2.57
C VAL A 262 -2.51 9.17 1.77
N ASN A 263 -1.39 9.75 2.20
CA ASN A 263 -0.08 9.61 1.55
C ASN A 263 1.06 9.41 2.57
N ALA A 264 0.73 9.30 3.86
CA ALA A 264 1.58 8.75 4.90
C ALA A 264 0.80 7.66 5.65
N LEU A 265 1.41 6.52 5.92
CA LEU A 265 0.78 5.41 6.65
C LEU A 265 1.55 5.09 7.93
N ALA A 266 0.85 5.00 9.06
CA ALA A 266 1.42 4.44 10.28
C ALA A 266 0.83 3.04 10.51
N LEU A 267 1.69 2.05 10.61
CA LEU A 267 1.31 0.71 11.04
C LEU A 267 1.44 0.62 12.56
N ALA A 268 0.64 -0.25 13.17
CA ALA A 268 1.00 -0.76 14.48
C ALA A 268 2.42 -1.35 14.41
N HIS A 269 3.16 -1.33 15.53
CA HIS A 269 4.54 -1.78 15.51
C HIS A 269 4.67 -3.18 14.90
N VAL A 270 5.45 -3.27 13.82
CA VAL A 270 5.66 -4.51 13.06
C VAL A 270 7.06 -4.52 12.43
N ASP A 271 7.64 -5.71 12.37
CA ASP A 271 8.97 -5.92 11.79
C ASP A 271 8.92 -5.97 10.26
N ASN A 272 8.00 -6.80 9.74
CA ASN A 272 7.77 -7.00 8.30
C ASN A 272 6.28 -6.83 7.99
N ALA A 273 5.95 -6.08 6.94
CA ALA A 273 4.58 -5.87 6.48
C ALA A 273 4.53 -5.70 4.95
N ALA A 274 3.44 -6.15 4.32
CA ALA A 274 3.14 -6.00 2.89
C ALA A 274 1.63 -5.92 2.69
#